data_AF-A0A359BCM1-F1
#
_entry.id   AF-A0A359BCM1-F1
#
_cell.length_a   1.000
_cell.length_b   1.000
_cell.length_c   1.000
_cell.angle_alpha   90.00
_cell.angle_beta   90.00
_cell.angle_gamma   90.00
#
_symmetry.space_group_name_H-M   'P 1'
#
loop_
_entity.id
_entity.type
_entity.pdbx_description
1 polymer ?
#
loop_
_entity_poly.entity_id
_entity_poly.type
_entity_poly.pdbx_seq_one_letter_code
_entity_poly.pdbx_strand_id
1 'polypeptide(L)'
;MVGSVKSARLTNPFHEPKGKRFAIPGEIAREAGIYEEALKAGWELQQRPKGAPLAAIERQHQKNRMTVWERITLLVDSKPTILFQNWGPNLDGASLVTALAKVGGRNVAIYGHDFTVRAGSIDATNGSKLAQLFETAGKLGCPVVGLNDSAGAFVPAGVGGLDGYAEAFRAFREISGRVPSIMCMFGFNAGGGSYLPRQGSFVIQPNDTFFGLTGP
;
A
#
# COMPACT_ATOMS: atom_id res chain seq x y z
N MET A 1 27.43 -25.86 1.88
CA MET A 1 27.49 -25.27 0.52
C MET A 1 26.59 -26.10 -0.37
N VAL A 2 25.39 -25.61 -0.71
CA VAL A 2 24.49 -26.31 -1.64
C VAL A 2 24.52 -25.53 -2.95
N GLY A 3 25.09 -26.16 -3.98
CA GLY A 3 25.23 -25.58 -5.31
C GLY A 3 23.87 -25.26 -5.91
N SER A 4 23.68 -23.99 -6.28
CA SER A 4 22.52 -23.51 -7.05
C SER A 4 22.49 -24.21 -8.41
N VAL A 5 21.61 -25.19 -8.57
CA VAL A 5 21.28 -25.79 -9.87
C VAL A 5 20.67 -24.69 -10.74
N LYS A 6 21.41 -24.26 -11.78
CA LYS A 6 20.89 -23.36 -12.80
C LYS A 6 19.84 -24.11 -13.62
N SER A 7 18.56 -24.01 -13.24
CA SER A 7 17.47 -24.56 -14.05
C SER A 7 17.35 -23.72 -15.32
N ALA A 8 17.27 -24.38 -16.47
CA ALA A 8 16.91 -23.71 -17.72
C ALA A 8 15.51 -23.09 -17.55
N ARG A 9 15.35 -21.82 -17.93
CA ARG A 9 14.07 -21.12 -17.96
C ARG A 9 13.71 -20.85 -19.42
N LEU A 10 12.45 -21.06 -19.79
CA LEU A 10 11.92 -20.75 -21.12
C LEU A 10 11.84 -19.23 -21.39
N THR A 11 12.04 -18.41 -20.35
CA THR A 11 12.09 -16.96 -20.44
C THR A 11 13.50 -16.49 -20.81
N ASN A 12 13.66 -16.03 -22.05
CA ASN A 12 14.89 -15.41 -22.51
C ASN A 12 15.11 -14.08 -21.75
N PRO A 13 16.19 -13.95 -20.94
CA PRO A 13 16.47 -12.75 -20.14
C PRO A 13 16.88 -11.54 -20.99
N PHE A 14 17.13 -11.73 -22.29
CA PHE A 14 17.46 -10.70 -23.28
C PHE A 14 16.31 -10.45 -24.27
N HIS A 15 15.14 -11.07 -24.08
CA HIS A 15 14.00 -10.82 -24.95
C HIS A 15 13.47 -9.42 -24.68
N GLU A 16 13.72 -8.48 -25.60
CA GLU A 16 13.09 -7.16 -25.55
C GLU A 16 11.57 -7.35 -25.62
N PRO A 17 10.79 -6.80 -24.66
CA PRO A 17 9.34 -6.89 -24.72
C PRO A 17 8.87 -6.29 -26.05
N LYS A 18 8.14 -7.08 -26.84
CA LYS A 18 7.51 -6.59 -28.08
C LYS A 18 6.79 -5.28 -27.75
N GLY A 19 7.14 -4.20 -28.45
CA GLY A 19 6.56 -2.87 -28.23
C GLY A 19 5.04 -2.96 -28.16
N LYS A 20 4.46 -2.52 -27.04
CA LYS A 20 3.01 -2.59 -26.84
C LYS A 20 2.35 -1.63 -27.82
N ARG A 21 1.53 -2.16 -28.74
CA ARG A 21 0.77 -1.33 -29.69
C ARG A 21 -0.41 -0.71 -28.95
N PHE A 22 -0.48 0.61 -28.89
CA PHE A 22 -1.56 1.37 -28.26
C PHE A 22 -2.63 1.79 -29.29
N ALA A 23 -2.99 0.91 -30.23
CA ALA A 23 -4.03 1.17 -31.23
C ALA A 23 -5.33 0.45 -30.84
N ILE A 24 -6.48 1.00 -31.23
CA ILE A 24 -7.78 0.35 -31.03
C ILE A 24 -7.84 -0.90 -31.94
N PRO A 25 -8.25 -2.08 -31.44
CA PRO A 25 -8.39 -3.27 -32.27
C PRO A 25 -9.36 -3.03 -33.44
N GLY A 26 -8.87 -3.17 -34.68
CA GLY A 26 -9.65 -2.98 -35.91
C GLY A 26 -9.62 -1.57 -36.50
N GLU A 27 -8.87 -0.64 -35.90
CA GLU A 27 -8.77 0.74 -36.39
C GLU A 27 -7.80 0.89 -37.57
N ILE A 28 -8.21 1.68 -38.57
CA ILE A 28 -7.38 2.06 -39.73
C ILE A 28 -6.24 2.94 -39.23
N ALA A 29 -5.03 2.75 -39.76
CA ALA A 29 -3.85 3.49 -39.32
C ALA A 29 -4.08 5.01 -39.41
N ARG A 30 -4.11 5.67 -38.25
CA ARG A 30 -4.19 7.12 -38.08
C ARG A 30 -3.06 7.59 -37.16
N GLU A 31 -2.77 8.89 -37.16
CA GLU A 31 -1.90 9.49 -36.15
C GLU A 31 -2.48 9.28 -34.74
N ALA A 32 -1.61 9.02 -33.77
CA ALA A 32 -2.02 8.76 -32.39
C ALA A 32 -2.75 10.00 -31.83
N GLY A 33 -3.96 9.80 -31.33
CA GLY A 33 -4.73 10.84 -30.65
C GLY A 33 -4.46 10.86 -29.15
N ILE A 34 -5.23 11.71 -28.46
CA ILE A 34 -5.17 11.89 -27.00
C ILE A 34 -5.38 10.58 -26.22
N TYR A 35 -6.16 9.65 -26.77
CA TYR A 35 -6.47 8.37 -26.12
C TYR A 35 -5.26 7.42 -26.14
N GLU A 36 -4.61 7.28 -27.29
CA GLU A 36 -3.42 6.45 -27.47
C GLU A 36 -2.24 7.01 -26.67
N GLU A 37 -2.10 8.34 -26.61
CA GLU A 37 -1.14 9.01 -25.74
C GLU A 37 -1.40 8.72 -24.26
N ALA A 38 -2.65 8.81 -23.81
CA ALA A 38 -3.02 8.48 -22.43
C ALA A 38 -2.75 7.00 -22.08
N LEU A 39 -3.04 6.06 -23.00
CA LEU A 39 -2.73 4.65 -22.81
C LEU A 39 -1.22 4.40 -22.73
N LYS A 40 -0.42 5.08 -23.57
CA LYS A 40 1.04 5.00 -23.55
C LYS A 40 1.59 5.54 -22.23
N ALA A 41 1.16 6.73 -21.81
CA ALA A 41 1.56 7.33 -20.54
C ALA A 41 1.19 6.43 -19.35
N GLY A 42 -0.02 5.86 -19.34
CA GLY A 42 -0.46 4.90 -18.32
C GLY A 42 0.41 3.63 -18.28
N TRP A 43 0.80 3.11 -19.44
CA TRP A 43 1.69 1.96 -19.51
C TRP A 43 3.11 2.27 -19.04
N GLU A 44 3.69 3.41 -19.44
CA GLU A 44 5.00 3.87 -18.98
C GLU A 44 5.02 4.05 -17.45
N LEU A 45 3.96 4.63 -16.88
CA LEU A 45 3.79 4.72 -15.42
C LEU A 45 3.78 3.35 -14.75
N GLN A 46 3.16 2.34 -15.36
CA GLN A 46 3.14 0.96 -14.83
C GLN A 46 4.49 0.25 -14.89
N GLN A 47 5.39 0.68 -15.79
CA GLN A 47 6.76 0.14 -15.90
C GLN A 47 7.74 0.79 -14.91
N ARG A 48 7.39 1.94 -14.31
CA ARG A 48 8.27 2.59 -13.32
C ARG A 48 8.56 1.65 -12.15
N PRO A 49 9.75 1.74 -11.53
CA PRO A 49 10.11 0.93 -10.36
C PRO A 49 9.02 1.01 -9.29
N LYS A 50 8.62 -0.15 -8.77
CA LYS A 50 7.62 -0.25 -7.71
C LYS A 50 8.31 -0.56 -6.39
N GLY A 51 7.84 0.08 -5.32
CA GLY A 51 8.38 -0.13 -3.98
C GLY A 51 9.63 0.69 -3.67
N ALA A 52 10.22 0.41 -2.52
CA ALA A 52 11.34 1.16 -1.98
C ALA A 52 12.71 0.68 -2.49
N PRO A 53 13.75 1.51 -2.32
CA PRO A 53 15.13 1.09 -2.57
C PRO A 53 15.51 -0.16 -1.75
N LEU A 54 16.34 -1.04 -2.32
CA LEU A 54 16.78 -2.29 -1.66
C LEU A 54 17.39 -2.03 -0.28
N ALA A 55 18.20 -0.98 -0.14
CA ALA A 55 18.79 -0.60 1.13
C ALA A 55 17.75 -0.31 2.23
N ALA A 56 16.58 0.22 1.87
CA ALA A 56 15.49 0.47 2.83
C ALA A 56 14.80 -0.84 3.23
N ILE A 57 14.64 -1.77 2.30
CA ILE A 57 14.11 -3.12 2.54
C ILE A 57 15.05 -3.90 3.46
N GLU A 58 16.36 -3.88 3.18
CA GLU A 58 17.38 -4.55 4.01
C GLU A 58 17.38 -4.00 5.44
N ARG A 59 17.30 -2.68 5.62
CA ARG A 59 17.18 -2.08 6.97
C ARG A 59 15.93 -2.51 7.71
N GLN A 60 14.81 -2.74 7.00
CA GLN A 60 13.58 -3.24 7.60
C GLN A 60 13.76 -4.70 8.05
N HIS A 61 14.36 -5.53 7.19
CA HIS A 61 14.64 -6.93 7.51
C HIS A 61 15.67 -7.11 8.63
N GLN A 62 16.68 -6.23 8.73
CA GLN A 62 17.65 -6.21 9.84
C GLN A 62 17.00 -5.98 11.21
N LYS A 63 15.80 -5.39 11.24
CA LYS A 63 14.99 -5.22 12.46
C LYS A 63 14.09 -6.44 12.74
N ASN A 64 14.26 -7.54 12.01
CA ASN A 64 13.38 -8.72 12.01
C ASN A 64 11.91 -8.37 11.66
N ARG A 65 11.70 -7.36 10.81
CA ARG A 65 10.36 -6.93 10.40
C ARG A 65 10.16 -7.16 8.91
N MET A 66 8.98 -7.64 8.56
CA MET A 66 8.54 -7.73 7.17
C MET A 66 8.24 -6.35 6.59
N THR A 67 8.34 -6.20 5.29
CA THR A 67 7.76 -5.08 4.53
C THR A 67 6.24 -5.23 4.44
N VAL A 68 5.55 -4.14 4.07
CA VAL A 68 4.09 -4.18 3.85
C VAL A 68 3.69 -5.20 2.77
N TRP A 69 4.49 -5.34 1.72
CA TRP A 69 4.21 -6.24 0.60
C TRP A 69 4.30 -7.70 1.00
N GLU A 70 5.29 -8.06 1.81
CA GLU A 70 5.42 -9.42 2.31
C GLU A 70 4.28 -9.75 3.28
N ARG A 71 3.88 -8.79 4.15
CA ARG A 71 2.71 -8.94 5.04
C ARG A 71 1.42 -9.17 4.25
N ILE A 72 1.18 -8.37 3.20
CA ILE A 72 0.02 -8.55 2.32
C ILE A 72 0.07 -9.92 1.66
N THR A 73 1.22 -10.32 1.12
CA THR A 73 1.39 -11.61 0.43
C THR A 73 1.10 -12.81 1.34
N LEU A 74 1.50 -12.74 2.62
CA LEU A 74 1.17 -13.79 3.58
C LEU A 74 -0.31 -13.83 3.97
N LEU A 75 -0.97 -12.67 3.98
CA LEU A 75 -2.35 -12.55 4.46
C LEU A 75 -3.37 -13.01 3.42
N VAL A 76 -3.09 -12.80 2.12
CA VAL A 76 -4.09 -12.94 1.05
C VAL A 76 -4.01 -14.29 0.35
N ASP A 77 -5.17 -14.81 -0.06
CA ASP A 77 -5.27 -16.09 -0.77
C ASP A 77 -4.71 -16.02 -2.21
N SER A 78 -4.76 -14.82 -2.81
CA SER A 78 -4.43 -14.58 -4.20
C SER A 78 -4.03 -13.13 -4.44
N LYS A 79 -3.52 -12.84 -5.64
CA LYS A 79 -3.03 -11.51 -6.00
C LYS A 79 -4.09 -10.43 -5.70
N PRO A 80 -3.78 -9.44 -4.85
CA PRO A 80 -4.72 -8.39 -4.49
C PRO A 80 -4.91 -7.41 -5.64
N THR A 81 -6.07 -6.74 -5.65
CA THR A 81 -6.32 -5.56 -6.47
C THR A 81 -5.75 -4.34 -5.74
N ILE A 82 -4.62 -3.82 -6.22
CA ILE A 82 -3.98 -2.64 -5.64
C ILE A 82 -4.74 -1.38 -6.08
N LEU A 83 -5.15 -0.58 -5.11
CA LEU A 83 -5.80 0.71 -5.35
C LEU A 83 -4.78 1.85 -5.34
N PHE A 84 -3.91 1.88 -4.33
CA PHE A 84 -2.81 2.83 -4.21
C PHE A 84 -1.53 2.15 -3.75
N GLN A 85 -0.38 2.61 -4.25
CA GLN A 85 0.96 2.09 -3.89
C GLN A 85 2.06 3.12 -4.16
N ASN A 86 3.31 2.83 -3.82
CA ASN A 86 4.48 3.67 -4.14
C ASN A 86 5.06 3.35 -5.53
N TRP A 87 5.38 4.38 -6.33
CA TRP A 87 5.89 4.28 -7.72
C TRP A 87 7.35 4.71 -7.88
N GLY A 88 8.17 4.42 -6.86
CA GLY A 88 9.61 4.63 -6.89
C GLY A 88 10.08 5.98 -6.34
N PRO A 89 11.36 6.33 -6.52
CA PRO A 89 11.94 7.56 -5.98
C PRO A 89 11.20 8.81 -6.47
N ASN A 90 10.87 9.72 -5.56
CA ASN A 90 10.10 10.96 -5.81
C ASN A 90 8.65 10.74 -6.31
N LEU A 91 8.17 9.50 -6.32
CA LEU A 91 6.78 9.12 -6.62
C LEU A 91 6.26 8.22 -5.51
N ASP A 92 6.55 8.59 -4.27
CA ASP A 92 5.98 7.90 -3.15
C ASP A 92 4.47 8.09 -3.17
N GLY A 93 3.73 6.99 -3.09
CA GLY A 93 2.29 6.97 -2.94
C GLY A 93 1.89 7.39 -1.54
N ALA A 94 2.60 8.37 -1.00
CA ALA A 94 2.56 8.82 0.36
C ALA A 94 2.92 7.71 1.38
N SER A 95 3.84 6.80 1.05
CA SER A 95 4.28 5.71 1.95
C SER A 95 3.15 4.81 2.47
N LEU A 96 2.09 4.62 1.67
CA LEU A 96 0.94 3.81 2.02
C LEU A 96 0.46 2.98 0.83
N VAL A 97 0.10 1.74 1.12
CA VAL A 97 -0.49 0.80 0.18
C VAL A 97 -1.95 0.57 0.59
N THR A 98 -2.84 0.54 -0.39
CA THR A 98 -4.23 0.12 -0.19
C THR A 98 -4.64 -0.88 -1.26
N ALA A 99 -5.46 -1.85 -0.88
CA ALA A 99 -5.82 -2.95 -1.73
C ALA A 99 -7.17 -3.57 -1.36
N LEU A 100 -7.78 -4.25 -2.32
CA LEU A 100 -8.86 -5.21 -2.10
C LEU A 100 -8.31 -6.61 -2.38
N ALA A 101 -8.59 -7.56 -1.49
CA ALA A 101 -8.08 -8.92 -1.60
C ALA A 101 -9.10 -9.96 -1.14
N LYS A 102 -8.74 -11.23 -1.28
CA LYS A 102 -9.45 -12.36 -0.66
C LYS A 102 -8.62 -12.93 0.48
N VAL A 103 -9.28 -13.19 1.61
CA VAL A 103 -8.73 -13.88 2.77
C VAL A 103 -9.74 -14.94 3.21
N GLY A 104 -9.36 -16.22 3.15
CA GLY A 104 -10.30 -17.33 3.36
C GLY A 104 -11.51 -17.26 2.42
N GLY A 105 -11.31 -16.84 1.17
CA GLY A 105 -12.34 -16.68 0.14
C GLY A 105 -13.19 -15.41 0.24
N ARG A 106 -13.12 -14.68 1.36
CA ARG A 106 -13.93 -13.48 1.64
C ARG A 106 -13.22 -12.22 1.17
N ASN A 107 -13.97 -11.28 0.61
CA ASN A 107 -13.40 -9.98 0.23
C ASN A 107 -12.97 -9.21 1.48
N VAL A 108 -11.80 -8.59 1.44
CA VAL A 108 -11.23 -7.80 2.53
C VAL A 108 -10.57 -6.56 1.95
N ALA A 109 -10.84 -5.40 2.54
CA ALA A 109 -10.12 -4.16 2.29
C ALA A 109 -8.87 -4.11 3.17
N ILE A 110 -7.72 -3.82 2.58
CA ILE A 110 -6.43 -3.83 3.26
C ILE A 110 -5.76 -2.47 3.05
N TYR A 111 -5.26 -1.87 4.12
CA TYR A 111 -4.24 -0.83 4.00
C TYR A 111 -2.99 -1.23 4.75
N GLY A 112 -1.84 -0.70 4.35
CA GLY A 112 -0.61 -0.89 5.08
C GLY A 112 0.37 0.25 4.88
N HIS A 113 1.04 0.62 5.97
CA HIS A 113 2.11 1.61 5.93
C HIS A 113 3.38 0.96 5.40
N ASP A 114 4.00 1.62 4.43
CA ASP A 114 5.27 1.18 3.86
C ASP A 114 6.41 1.87 4.60
N PHE A 115 6.91 1.26 5.68
CA PHE A 115 8.00 1.84 6.49
C PHE A 115 9.29 2.07 5.69
N THR A 116 9.45 1.36 4.57
CA THR A 116 10.62 1.51 3.69
C THR A 116 10.59 2.80 2.86
N VAL A 117 9.46 3.51 2.85
CA VAL A 117 9.26 4.80 2.20
C VAL A 117 8.85 5.81 3.27
N ARG A 118 9.61 6.90 3.45
CA ARG A 118 9.34 7.96 4.45
C ARG A 118 8.95 7.43 5.85
N ALA A 119 9.49 6.29 6.28
CA ALA A 119 9.14 5.64 7.54
C ALA A 119 7.62 5.40 7.73
N GLY A 120 6.86 5.18 6.64
CA GLY A 120 5.43 4.95 6.69
C GLY A 120 4.62 6.17 7.13
N SER A 121 5.22 7.36 7.12
CA SER A 121 4.60 8.59 7.63
C SER A 121 3.44 9.08 6.77
N ILE A 122 2.53 9.81 7.41
CA ILE A 122 1.25 10.25 6.85
C ILE A 122 1.29 11.74 6.47
N ASP A 123 0.85 12.05 5.26
CA ASP A 123 0.51 13.39 4.76
C ASP A 123 -0.98 13.48 4.36
N ALA A 124 -1.40 14.60 3.75
CA ALA A 124 -2.79 14.81 3.33
C ALA A 124 -3.28 13.74 2.32
N THR A 125 -2.39 13.29 1.43
CA THR A 125 -2.70 12.31 0.38
C THR A 125 -2.98 10.92 0.98
N ASN A 126 -2.32 10.57 2.08
CA ASN A 126 -2.65 9.35 2.83
C ASN A 126 -4.09 9.35 3.33
N GLY A 127 -4.53 10.50 3.87
CA GLY A 127 -5.86 10.68 4.44
C GLY A 127 -6.94 10.31 3.44
N SER A 128 -6.91 10.93 2.28
CA SER A 128 -7.90 10.69 1.22
C SER A 128 -7.86 9.26 0.70
N LYS A 129 -6.67 8.65 0.54
CA LYS A 129 -6.54 7.24 0.14
C LYS A 129 -7.17 6.28 1.14
N LEU A 130 -6.94 6.50 2.43
CA LEU A 130 -7.56 5.71 3.50
C LEU A 130 -9.06 5.92 3.54
N ALA A 131 -9.52 7.17 3.45
CA ALA A 131 -10.95 7.50 3.45
C ALA A 131 -11.68 6.79 2.30
N GLN A 132 -11.12 6.82 1.09
CA GLN A 132 -11.67 6.11 -0.07
C GLN A 132 -11.70 4.59 0.15
N LEU A 133 -10.66 4.00 0.74
CA LEU A 133 -10.65 2.57 1.06
C LEU A 133 -11.73 2.22 2.08
N PHE A 134 -11.88 3.00 3.15
CA PHE A 134 -12.87 2.76 4.20
C PHE A 134 -14.29 2.90 3.66
N GLU A 135 -14.57 3.94 2.89
CA GLU A 135 -15.85 4.11 2.21
C GLU A 135 -16.16 2.93 1.28
N THR A 136 -15.16 2.49 0.50
CA THR A 136 -15.28 1.31 -0.36
C THR A 136 -15.59 0.06 0.46
N ALA A 137 -14.91 -0.16 1.58
CA ALA A 137 -15.16 -1.29 2.46
C ALA A 137 -16.57 -1.27 3.04
N GLY A 138 -17.04 -0.09 3.47
CA GLY A 138 -18.41 0.11 3.95
C GLY A 138 -19.45 -0.18 2.88
N LYS A 139 -19.25 0.30 1.64
CA LYS A 139 -20.13 0.05 0.50
C LYS A 139 -20.19 -1.44 0.11
N LEU A 140 -19.04 -2.12 0.13
CA LEU A 140 -18.95 -3.55 -0.18
C LEU A 140 -19.38 -4.45 0.98
N GLY A 141 -19.54 -3.90 2.18
CA GLY A 141 -19.81 -4.68 3.40
C GLY A 141 -18.68 -5.64 3.76
N CYS A 142 -17.42 -5.28 3.44
CA CYS A 142 -16.26 -6.16 3.65
C CYS A 142 -15.40 -5.74 4.85
N PRO A 143 -14.75 -6.69 5.54
CA PRO A 143 -13.83 -6.38 6.64
C PRO A 143 -12.67 -5.48 6.21
N VAL A 144 -12.16 -4.69 7.14
CA VAL A 144 -10.95 -3.88 6.97
C VAL A 144 -9.80 -4.48 7.79
N VAL A 145 -8.64 -4.69 7.16
CA VAL A 145 -7.39 -5.04 7.84
C VAL A 145 -6.37 -3.93 7.67
N GLY A 146 -5.92 -3.37 8.79
CA GLY A 146 -4.88 -2.35 8.83
C GLY A 146 -3.54 -2.93 9.24
N LEU A 147 -2.51 -2.73 8.40
CA LEU A 147 -1.13 -3.14 8.68
C LEU A 147 -0.33 -1.90 9.11
N ASN A 148 -0.26 -1.66 10.41
CA ASN A 148 0.20 -0.40 10.99
C ASN A 148 1.69 -0.43 11.34
N ASP A 149 2.47 0.44 10.68
CA ASP A 149 3.92 0.59 10.84
C ASP A 149 4.32 1.99 10.36
N SER A 150 3.95 3.01 11.14
CA SER A 150 4.09 4.42 10.77
C SER A 150 4.82 5.23 11.83
N ALA A 151 5.84 5.97 11.43
CA ALA A 151 6.51 6.93 12.31
C ALA A 151 5.62 8.12 12.74
N GLY A 152 4.39 8.23 12.23
CA GLY A 152 3.45 9.31 12.56
C GLY A 152 3.29 10.32 11.43
N ALA A 153 3.07 11.59 11.77
CA ALA A 153 2.90 12.65 10.78
C ALA A 153 4.20 12.90 10.00
N PHE A 154 4.10 13.09 8.69
CA PHE A 154 5.23 13.52 7.87
C PHE A 154 5.47 15.02 8.09
N VAL A 155 6.41 15.35 9.00
CA VAL A 155 6.68 16.73 9.45
C VAL A 155 6.81 17.74 8.30
N PRO A 156 7.50 17.45 7.18
CA PRO A 156 7.61 18.40 6.06
C PRO A 156 6.26 18.78 5.41
N ALA A 157 5.22 17.95 5.53
CA ALA A 157 3.88 18.28 5.03
C ALA A 157 3.10 19.26 5.92
N GLY A 158 3.63 19.59 7.12
CA GLY A 158 3.01 20.53 8.05
C GLY A 158 1.57 20.15 8.40
N VAL A 159 0.67 21.14 8.31
CA VAL A 159 -0.76 20.99 8.66
C VAL A 159 -1.46 19.95 7.78
N GLY A 160 -1.00 19.72 6.55
CA GLY A 160 -1.59 18.73 5.66
C GLY A 160 -1.56 17.30 6.23
N GLY A 161 -0.54 16.95 7.02
CA GLY A 161 -0.51 15.65 7.70
C GLY A 161 -1.59 15.50 8.78
N LEU A 162 -1.95 16.59 9.46
CA LEU A 162 -3.02 16.59 10.47
C LEU A 162 -4.40 16.49 9.83
N ASP A 163 -4.61 17.20 8.72
CA ASP A 163 -5.84 17.12 7.94
C ASP A 163 -6.07 15.71 7.38
N GLY A 164 -5.01 15.08 6.86
CA GLY A 164 -5.06 13.69 6.40
C GLY A 164 -5.48 12.70 7.50
N TYR A 165 -5.02 12.91 8.74
CA TYR A 165 -5.50 12.11 9.88
C TYR A 165 -7.00 12.32 10.13
N ALA A 166 -7.46 13.57 10.16
CA ALA A 166 -8.87 13.88 10.41
C ALA A 166 -9.80 13.23 9.37
N GLU A 167 -9.43 13.32 8.08
CA GLU A 167 -10.18 12.72 6.98
C GLU A 167 -10.28 11.19 7.11
N ALA A 168 -9.14 10.52 7.33
CA ALA A 168 -9.09 9.07 7.50
C ALA A 168 -9.89 8.61 8.74
N PHE A 169 -9.78 9.32 9.86
CA PHE A 169 -10.46 8.95 11.11
C PHE A 169 -11.97 9.10 10.97
N ARG A 170 -12.44 10.18 10.35
CA ARG A 170 -13.86 10.39 10.10
C ARG A 170 -14.42 9.26 9.25
N ALA A 171 -13.78 8.95 8.12
CA ALA A 171 -14.22 7.88 7.23
C ALA A 171 -14.20 6.50 7.92
N PHE A 172 -13.19 6.22 8.75
CA PHE A 172 -13.14 4.98 9.50
C PHE A 172 -14.26 4.88 10.55
N ARG A 173 -14.59 6.00 11.21
CA ARG A 173 -15.67 6.06 12.19
C ARG A 173 -17.04 5.79 11.56
N GLU A 174 -17.27 6.22 10.33
CA GLU A 174 -18.53 6.00 9.57
C GLU A 174 -18.80 4.52 9.28
N ILE A 175 -17.75 3.68 9.19
CA ILE A 175 -17.90 2.24 8.96
C ILE A 175 -17.83 1.40 10.23
N SER A 176 -17.50 2.03 11.37
CA SER A 176 -17.44 1.37 12.67
C SER A 176 -18.81 0.85 13.09
N GLY A 177 -18.88 -0.43 13.44
CA GLY A 177 -20.13 -1.13 13.75
C GLY A 177 -20.89 -1.65 12.52
N ARG A 178 -20.48 -1.30 11.30
CA ARG A 178 -21.05 -1.84 10.04
C ARG A 178 -20.22 -2.98 9.47
N VAL A 179 -18.89 -2.82 9.45
CA VAL A 179 -17.95 -3.85 9.03
C VAL A 179 -16.90 -4.10 10.13
N PRO A 180 -16.43 -5.35 10.32
CA PRO A 180 -15.41 -5.63 11.30
C PRO A 180 -14.06 -5.05 10.83
N SER A 181 -13.30 -4.51 11.78
CA SER A 181 -11.98 -3.94 11.50
C SER A 181 -10.90 -4.54 12.42
N ILE A 182 -9.79 -4.94 11.83
CA ILE A 182 -8.67 -5.62 12.51
C ILE A 182 -7.40 -4.82 12.27
N MET A 183 -6.81 -4.31 13.35
CA MET A 183 -5.64 -3.45 13.31
C MET A 183 -4.42 -4.21 13.81
N CYS A 184 -3.56 -4.60 12.88
CA CYS A 184 -2.32 -5.31 13.18
C CYS A 184 -1.19 -4.29 13.34
N MET A 185 -0.47 -4.36 14.46
CA MET A 185 0.65 -3.49 14.78
C MET A 185 1.96 -4.21 14.45
N PHE A 186 2.84 -3.57 13.68
CA PHE A 186 4.12 -4.17 13.29
C PHE A 186 5.33 -3.27 13.54
N GLY A 187 5.12 -2.15 14.21
CA GLY A 187 6.20 -1.23 14.54
C GLY A 187 5.78 -0.17 15.54
N PHE A 188 6.49 0.95 15.49
CA PHE A 188 6.19 2.10 16.34
C PHE A 188 5.09 2.90 15.66
N ASN A 189 4.04 3.25 16.38
CA ASN A 189 3.00 4.19 15.94
C ASN A 189 2.80 5.23 17.04
N ALA A 190 3.45 6.39 16.88
CA ALA A 190 3.40 7.47 17.86
C ALA A 190 2.50 8.64 17.39
N GLY A 191 2.03 9.47 18.33
CA GLY A 191 1.28 10.67 18.02
C GLY A 191 -0.07 10.38 17.36
N GLY A 192 -0.42 11.18 16.35
CA GLY A 192 -1.68 11.03 15.62
C GLY A 192 -1.89 9.64 15.02
N GLY A 193 -0.82 8.97 14.58
CA GLY A 193 -0.87 7.62 14.01
C GLY A 193 -1.39 6.54 14.97
N SER A 194 -1.37 6.80 16.28
CA SER A 194 -1.87 5.88 17.31
C SER A 194 -3.41 5.80 17.39
N TYR A 195 -4.13 6.80 16.85
CA TYR A 195 -5.59 6.85 16.94
C TYR A 195 -6.29 5.91 15.95
N LEU A 196 -5.74 5.68 14.75
CA LEU A 196 -6.37 4.81 13.75
C LEU A 196 -6.45 3.36 14.25
N PRO A 197 -5.35 2.74 14.74
CA PRO A 197 -5.42 1.38 15.27
C PRO A 197 -6.38 1.26 16.47
N ARG A 198 -6.43 2.29 17.33
CA ARG A 198 -7.24 2.28 18.55
C ARG A 198 -8.74 2.26 18.28
N GLN A 199 -9.18 2.79 17.14
CA GLN A 199 -10.58 2.80 16.71
C GLN A 199 -11.05 1.46 16.13
N GLY A 200 -10.11 0.56 15.81
CA GLY A 200 -10.43 -0.75 15.26
C GLY A 200 -11.24 -1.62 16.23
N SER A 201 -12.03 -2.54 15.68
CA SER A 201 -12.80 -3.49 16.48
C SER A 201 -11.88 -4.46 17.25
N PHE A 202 -10.78 -4.86 16.61
CA PHE A 202 -9.75 -5.71 17.19
C PHE A 202 -8.37 -5.10 16.93
N VAL A 203 -7.47 -5.23 17.91
CA VAL A 203 -6.06 -4.86 17.78
C VAL A 203 -5.22 -6.09 18.05
N ILE A 204 -4.26 -6.38 17.17
CA ILE A 204 -3.26 -7.43 17.34
C ILE A 204 -1.90 -6.76 17.42
N GLN A 205 -1.25 -6.87 18.58
CA GLN A 205 0.03 -6.19 18.86
C GLN A 205 1.08 -7.19 19.34
N PRO A 206 2.19 -7.39 18.60
CA PRO A 206 3.37 -8.09 19.09
C PRO A 206 4.06 -7.33 20.23
N ASN A 207 4.68 -8.07 21.16
CA ASN A 207 5.29 -7.52 22.37
C ASN A 207 6.41 -6.49 22.11
N ASP A 208 7.09 -6.56 20.98
CA ASP A 208 8.22 -5.71 20.57
C ASP A 208 7.78 -4.47 19.77
N THR A 209 6.49 -4.13 19.81
CA THR A 209 5.91 -2.97 19.13
C THR A 209 5.30 -1.98 20.12
N PHE A 210 5.14 -0.73 19.67
CA PHE A 210 4.65 0.35 20.51
C PHE A 210 3.58 1.14 19.76
N PHE A 211 2.48 1.47 20.44
CA PHE A 211 1.57 2.49 19.98
C PHE A 211 1.13 3.37 21.14
N GLY A 212 1.23 4.69 20.97
CA GLY A 212 0.97 5.64 22.05
C GLY A 212 0.99 7.09 21.56
N LEU A 213 0.43 8.00 22.36
CA LEU A 213 0.31 9.41 22.02
C LEU A 213 1.65 10.14 22.04
N THR A 214 2.41 9.94 23.10
CA THR A 214 3.74 10.53 23.27
C THR A 214 4.74 9.39 23.34
N GLY A 215 5.91 9.59 22.72
CA GLY A 215 7.03 8.67 22.90
C GLY A 215 7.49 8.62 24.36
N PRO A 216 8.28 7.60 24.74
CA PRO A 216 8.92 7.53 26.05
C PRO A 216 9.89 8.69 26.29
#